data_AF-A0A3N1GGX6-F1
#
_entry.id   AF-A0A3N1GGX6-F1
#
_cell.length_a   1.000
_cell.length_b   1.000
_cell.length_c   1.000
_cell.angle_alpha   90.00
_cell.angle_beta   90.00
_cell.angle_gamma   90.00
#
_symmetry.space_group_name_H-M   'P 1'
#
loop_
_entity.id
_entity.type
_entity.pdbx_description
1 polymer ?
#
loop_
_entity_poly.entity_id
_entity_poly.type
_entity_poly.pdbx_seq_one_letter_code
_entity_poly.pdbx_strand_id
1 'polypeptide(L)' 'MGEVTANVENTVRGWISAGEYGPGARLPSERQLAAELSAGRTTVRLVLARLAAEGLIRSEHGRGYFVCEQSR' A
#
# COMPACT_ATOMS: atom_id res chain seq x y z
N MET A 1 12.32 6.49 12.99
CA MET A 1 11.17 6.17 12.11
C MET A 1 10.89 4.69 12.32
N GLY A 2 9.80 4.33 13.00
CA GLY A 2 9.64 3.02 13.67
C GLY A 2 9.51 1.83 12.71
N GLU A 3 9.99 0.66 13.16
CA GLU A 3 9.99 -0.65 12.47
C GLU A 3 8.70 -0.98 11.71
N VAL A 4 7.55 -0.61 12.28
CA VAL A 4 6.23 -0.83 11.69
C VAL A 4 6.09 -0.21 10.30
N THR A 5 6.69 0.96 10.07
CA THR A 5 6.59 1.67 8.79
C THR A 5 7.23 0.86 7.66
N ALA A 6 8.44 0.35 7.92
CA ALA A 6 9.20 -0.44 6.94
C ALA A 6 8.53 -1.79 6.67
N ASN A 7 7.93 -2.41 7.70
CA ASN A 7 7.17 -3.64 7.53
C ASN A 7 5.96 -3.43 6.58
N VAL A 8 5.18 -2.37 6.79
CA VAL A 8 4.04 -2.06 5.92
C VAL A 8 4.50 -1.81 4.49
N GLU A 9 5.58 -1.05 4.29
CA GLU A 9 6.11 -0.76 2.96
C GLU A 9 6.57 -2.03 2.24
N ASN A 10 7.36 -2.88 2.91
CA ASN A 10 7.85 -4.12 2.35
C ASN A 10 6.74 -5.11 2.05
N THR A 11 5.72 -5.20 2.91
CA THR A 11 4.57 -6.09 2.68
C THR A 11 3.79 -5.67 1.43
N VAL A 12 3.45 -4.38 1.32
CA VAL A 12 2.70 -3.87 0.16
C VAL A 12 3.53 -3.99 -1.13
N ARG A 13 4.82 -3.64 -1.10
CA ARG A 13 5.73 -3.87 -2.24
C ARG A 13 5.83 -5.34 -2.60
N GLY A 14 5.89 -6.21 -1.59
CA GLY A 14 5.94 -7.66 -1.75
C GLY A 14 4.74 -8.15 -2.55
N TRP A 15 3.53 -7.75 -2.19
CA TRP A 15 2.33 -8.16 -2.92
C TRP A 15 2.27 -7.63 -4.36
N ILE A 16 2.72 -6.40 -4.59
CA ILE A 16 2.79 -5.82 -5.94
C ILE A 16 3.84 -6.57 -6.78
N SER A 17 5.03 -6.82 -6.21
CA SER A 17 6.11 -7.51 -6.91
C SER A 17 5.84 -9.01 -7.10
N ALA A 18 5.07 -9.63 -6.21
CA ALA A 18 4.63 -11.02 -6.33
C ALA A 18 3.50 -11.18 -7.36
N GLY A 19 2.89 -10.08 -7.82
CA GLY A 19 1.74 -10.12 -8.72
C GLY A 19 0.44 -10.55 -8.04
N GLU A 20 0.39 -10.51 -6.70
CA GLU A 20 -0.80 -10.83 -5.91
C GLU A 20 -1.93 -9.82 -6.19
N TYR A 21 -1.53 -8.56 -6.37
CA TYR A 21 -2.40 -7.49 -6.87
C TYR A 21 -1.86 -7.01 -8.22
N GLY A 22 -2.56 -7.38 -9.28
CA GLY A 22 -2.24 -6.91 -10.63
C GLY A 22 -2.43 -5.39 -10.80
N PRO A 23 -1.96 -4.81 -11.91
CA PRO A 23 -2.24 -3.43 -12.28
C PRO A 23 -3.74 -3.14 -12.28
N GLY A 24 -4.14 -2.05 -11.62
CA GLY A 24 -5.54 -1.67 -11.44
C GLY A 24 -6.29 -2.50 -10.40
N ALA A 25 -5.66 -3.49 -9.75
CA ALA A 25 -6.27 -4.22 -8.65
C ALA A 25 -6.40 -3.32 -7.41
N ARG A 26 -7.47 -3.54 -6.66
CA ARG A 26 -7.76 -2.78 -5.45
C ARG A 26 -7.00 -3.37 -4.27
N LEU A 27 -6.19 -2.55 -3.62
CA LEU A 27 -5.53 -2.87 -2.37
C LEU A 27 -6.51 -2.88 -1.19
N PRO A 28 -6.17 -3.58 -0.10
CA PRO A 28 -6.93 -3.49 1.14
C PRO A 28 -7.00 -2.05 1.65
N SER A 29 -8.08 -1.72 2.35
CA SER A 29 -8.27 -0.40 2.92
C SER A 29 -7.24 -0.09 4.04
N GLU A 30 -6.98 1.19 4.32
CA GLU A 30 -6.10 1.61 5.43
C GLU A 30 -6.47 0.94 6.77
N ARG A 31 -7.77 0.73 7.02
CA ARG A 31 -8.26 0.04 8.21
C ARG A 31 -7.87 -1.43 8.23
N GLN A 32 -7.98 -2.13 7.10
CA GLN A 32 -7.59 -3.53 7.01
C GLN A 32 -6.09 -3.70 7.14
N LEU A 33 -5.30 -2.91 6.40
CA LEU A 33 -3.84 -2.91 6.51
C LEU A 33 -3.38 -2.59 7.94
N ALA A 34 -4.00 -1.61 8.60
CA ALA A 34 -3.70 -1.29 9.99
C ALA A 34 -4.01 -2.45 10.95
N ALA A 35 -5.09 -3.19 10.72
CA ALA A 35 -5.46 -4.34 11.53
C ALA A 35 -4.56 -5.56 11.27
N GLU A 36 -4.32 -5.90 10.00
CA GLU A 36 -3.49 -7.04 9.59
C GLU A 36 -2.03 -6.85 10.00
N LEU A 37 -1.50 -5.64 9.84
CA LEU A 37 -0.10 -5.34 10.12
C LEU A 37 0.12 -4.82 11.55
N SER A 38 -0.94 -4.81 12.38
CA SER A 38 -0.95 -4.20 13.72
C SER A 38 -0.29 -2.81 13.73
N ALA A 39 -0.55 -2.04 12.67
CA ALA A 39 0.08 -0.76 12.41
C ALA A 39 -0.87 0.40 12.73
N GLY A 40 -0.31 1.54 13.14
CA GLY A 40 -1.10 2.75 13.33
C GLY A 40 -1.68 3.23 11.98
N ARG A 41 -2.96 3.62 11.97
CA ARG A 41 -3.62 4.17 10.75
C ARG A 41 -2.83 5.29 10.10
N THR A 42 -2.22 6.17 10.90
CA THR A 42 -1.36 7.26 10.42
C THR A 42 -0.12 6.73 9.70
N THR A 43 0.50 5.67 10.23
CA THR A 43 1.67 5.03 9.63
C THR A 43 1.31 4.39 8.29
N VAL A 44 0.22 3.62 8.25
CA VAL A 44 -0.28 3.01 7.01
C VAL A 44 -0.56 4.09 5.96
N ARG A 45 -1.23 5.18 6.34
CA ARG A 45 -1.50 6.29 5.43
C ARG A 45 -0.22 6.94 4.88
N LEU A 46 0.79 7.15 5.73
CA LEU A 46 2.08 7.70 5.32
C LEU A 46 2.80 6.79 4.32
N VAL A 47 2.82 5.48 4.60
CA VAL A 47 3.43 4.48 3.72
C VAL A 47 2.70 4.42 2.38
N LEU A 48 1.37 4.33 2.38
CA LEU A 48 0.58 4.33 1.16
C LEU A 48 0.76 5.62 0.36
N ALA A 49 0.80 6.79 1.02
CA ALA A 49 1.08 8.06 0.35
C ALA A 49 2.47 8.09 -0.28
N ARG A 50 3.48 7.50 0.36
CA ARG A 50 4.84 7.38 -0.17
C ARG A 50 4.90 6.44 -1.39
N LEU A 51 4.30 5.26 -1.29
CA LEU A 51 4.17 4.33 -2.41
C LEU A 51 3.38 4.96 -3.58
N ALA A 52 2.40 5.81 -3.28
CA ALA A 52 1.65 6.53 -4.29
C ALA A 52 2.50 7.61 -4.98
N ALA A 53 3.34 8.32 -4.21
CA ALA A 53 4.30 9.28 -4.76
C ALA A 53 5.38 8.61 -5.62
N GLU A 54 5.74 7.36 -5.31
CA GLU A 54 6.64 6.53 -6.13
C GLU A 54 5.96 6.00 -7.42
N GLY A 55 4.64 6.19 -7.56
CA GLY A 55 3.89 5.70 -8.72
C GLY A 55 3.59 4.20 -8.66
N LEU A 56 3.79 3.55 -7.52
CA LEU A 56 3.50 2.12 -7.31
C LEU A 56 2.00 1.87 -7.08
N ILE A 57 1.31 2.84 -6.48
CA ILE A 57 -0.13 2.78 -6.23
C ILE A 57 -0.78 4.13 -6.54
N ARG A 58 -2.09 4.14 -6.70
CA ARG A 58 -2.91 5.36 -6.85
C ARG A 58 -3.99 5.36 -5.79
N SER A 59 -4.08 6.46 -5.05
CA SER A 59 -5.21 6.71 -4.17
C SER A 59 -6.37 7.32 -4.97
N GLU A 60 -7.55 6.69 -4.91
CA GLU A 60 -8.79 7.29 -5.38
C GLU A 60 -9.65 7.68 -4.17
N HIS A 61 -9.94 8.98 -4.07
CA HIS A 61 -10.72 9.54 -2.98
C HIS A 61 -12.09 8.84 -2.89
N GLY A 62 -12.35 8.18 -1.75
CA GLY A 62 -13.59 7.43 -1.51
C GLY A 62 -13.64 6.01 -2.08
N ARG A 63 -12.67 5.57 -2.88
CA ARG A 63 -12.68 4.22 -3.49
C ARG A 63 -11.57 3.30 -2.98
N GLY A 64 -10.49 3.88 -2.45
CA GLY A 64 -9.38 3.16 -1.83
C GLY A 64 -8.07 3.35 -2.59
N TYR A 65 -7.20 2.35 -2.53
CA TYR A 65 -5.90 2.36 -3.18
C TYR A 65 -5.89 1.30 -4.28
N PHE A 66 -5.30 1.64 -5.42
CA PHE A 66 -5.20 0.77 -6.59
C PHE A 66 -3.74 0.60 -6.96
N VAL A 67 -3.33 -0.60 -7.34
CA VAL A 67 -1.95 -0.84 -7.80
C VAL A 67 -1.76 -0.19 -9.15
N CYS A 68 -0.69 0.61 -9.29
CA CYS A 68 -0.29 1.11 -10.59
C CYS A 68 0.46 0.03 -11.35
N GLU A 69 0.30 0.00 -12.66
CA GLU A 69 1.07 -0.88 -13.52
C GLU A 69 2.55 -0.51 -13.42
N GLN A 70 3.32 -1.34 -12.73
CA GLN A 70 4.76 -1.39 -12.94
C GLN A 70 5.00 -2.01 -14.31
N SER A 71 4.86 -1.17 -15.33
CA SER A 71 5.33 -1.47 -16.67
C SER A 71 6.81 -1.78 -16.57
N ARG A 72 7.15 -3.05 -16.79
CA ARG A 72 8.51 -3.50 -17.04
C ARG A 72 8.78 -3.45 -18.52
#